data_AF-A0A2S5Z4Y1-F1
#
_entry.id   AF-A0A2S5Z4Y1-F1
#
_cell.length_a   1.000
_cell.length_b   1.000
_cell.length_c   1.000
_cell.angle_alpha   90.00
_cell.angle_beta   90.00
_cell.angle_gamma   90.00
#
_symmetry.space_group_name_H-M   'P 1'
#
loop_
_entity.id
_entity.type
_entity.pdbx_description
1 polymer ?
#
loop_
_entity_poly.entity_id
_entity_poly.type
_entity_poly.pdbx_seq_one_letter_code
_entity_poly.pdbx_strand_id
1 'polypeptide(L)' 'MNAPDLFDFHEHQPEFLSGIVTHYEKLLDLGERDGYQVCAEFLKVVKSVGYTFSYGLDGVPYDLRLL' A
#
# COMPACT_ATOMS: atom_id res chain seq x y z
N MET A 1 -15.00 6.34 -14.51
CA MET A 1 -13.71 5.66 -14.73
C MET A 1 -13.21 5.27 -13.36
N ASN A 2 -12.96 3.99 -13.09
CA ASN A 2 -12.31 3.60 -11.84
C ASN A 2 -10.88 4.15 -11.86
N ALA A 3 -10.42 4.70 -10.74
CA ALA A 3 -9.03 5.08 -10.61
C ALA A 3 -8.15 3.83 -10.78
N PRO A 4 -7.00 3.93 -11.48
CA PRO A 4 -6.08 2.81 -11.63
C PRO A 4 -5.50 2.43 -10.26
N ASP A 5 -5.26 1.13 -10.05
CA ASP A 5 -4.57 0.62 -8.86
C ASP A 5 -3.10 1.02 -8.94
N LEU A 6 -2.68 1.97 -8.11
CA LEU A 6 -1.33 2.47 -8.12
C LEU A 6 -0.29 1.42 -7.70
N PHE A 7 -0.67 0.30 -7.07
CA PHE A 7 0.24 -0.83 -6.90
C PHE A 7 0.67 -1.43 -8.24
N ASP A 8 -0.23 -1.56 -9.21
CA ASP A 8 0.10 -2.05 -10.55
C ASP A 8 0.84 -0.99 -11.39
N PHE A 9 0.73 0.28 -11.01
CA PHE A 9 1.25 1.43 -11.76
C PHE A 9 2.25 2.25 -10.93
N HIS A 10 3.33 1.61 -10.45
CA HIS A 10 4.37 2.28 -9.66
C HIS A 10 4.95 3.54 -10.32
N GLU A 11 5.04 3.58 -11.66
CA GLU A 11 5.51 4.75 -12.42
C GLU A 11 4.60 5.99 -12.27
N HIS A 12 3.32 5.79 -11.91
CA HIS A 12 2.34 6.84 -11.68
C HIS A 12 2.27 7.26 -10.21
N GLN A 13 2.99 6.59 -9.31
CA GLN A 13 3.07 6.99 -7.91
C GLN A 13 3.96 8.23 -7.75
N PRO A 14 3.51 9.25 -7.01
CA PRO A 14 4.39 10.32 -6.58
C PRO A 14 5.59 9.77 -5.78
N GLU A 15 6.74 10.44 -5.83
CA GLU A 15 7.98 9.98 -5.18
C GLU A 15 7.79 9.67 -3.68
N PHE A 16 7.03 10.52 -2.97
CA PHE A 16 6.74 10.28 -1.54
C PHE A 16 5.91 9.01 -1.30
N LEU A 17 4.97 8.70 -2.20
CA LEU A 17 4.11 7.52 -2.09
C LEU A 17 4.90 6.26 -2.41
N SER A 18 5.72 6.32 -3.47
CA SER A 18 6.62 5.22 -3.88
C SER A 18 7.56 4.80 -2.75
N GLY A 19 8.10 5.77 -2.00
CA GLY A 19 8.91 5.48 -0.81
C GLY A 19 8.15 4.74 0.29
N ILE A 20 6.89 5.10 0.54
CA ILE A 20 6.03 4.42 1.53
C ILE A 20 5.70 2.99 1.05
N VAL A 21 5.25 2.85 -0.20
CA VAL A 21 4.88 1.56 -0.80
C VAL A 21 6.06 0.59 -0.75
N THR A 22 7.23 1.01 -1.24
CA THR A 22 8.45 0.19 -1.24
C THR A 22 8.87 -0.25 0.17
N HIS A 23 8.66 0.60 1.17
CA HIS A 23 8.98 0.25 2.56
C HIS A 23 8.09 -0.88 3.08
N TYR A 24 6.77 -0.78 2.86
CA TYR A 24 5.81 -1.74 3.37
C TYR A 24 5.78 -3.05 2.57
N GLU A 25 6.01 -3.00 1.26
CA GLU A 25 6.19 -4.21 0.43
C GLU A 25 7.36 -5.05 0.95
N LYS A 26 8.50 -4.43 1.26
CA LYS A 26 9.64 -5.13 1.87
C LYS A 26 9.29 -5.76 3.22
N LEU A 27 8.49 -5.09 4.05
CA LEU A 27 8.06 -5.66 5.34
C LEU A 27 7.15 -6.88 5.15
N LEU A 28 6.28 -6.86 4.14
CA LEU A 28 5.43 -8.00 3.79
C LEU A 28 6.25 -9.15 3.21
N ASP A 29 7.18 -8.86 2.29
CA ASP A 29 8.04 -9.86 1.64
C ASP A 29 8.98 -10.58 2.62
N LEU A 30 9.50 -9.87 3.63
CA LEU A 30 10.35 -10.47 4.66
C LEU A 30 9.60 -11.51 5.50
N GLY A 31 8.28 -11.37 5.65
CA GLY A 31 7.44 -12.31 6.42
C GLY A 31 7.77 -12.40 7.91
N GLU A 32 8.60 -11.50 8.46
CA GLU A 32 8.98 -11.49 9.87
C GLU A 32 7.90 -10.90 10.78
N ARG A 33 6.93 -10.19 10.20
CA ARG A 33 5.80 -9.55 10.90
C ARG A 33 4.47 -10.09 10.37
N ASP A 34 3.44 -9.97 11.19
CA ASP A 34 2.08 -10.30 10.79
C ASP A 34 1.61 -9.38 9.64
N GLY A 35 1.27 -9.98 8.49
CA GLY A 35 0.91 -9.24 7.27
C GLY A 35 -0.32 -8.34 7.44
N TYR A 36 -1.28 -8.71 8.31
CA TYR A 36 -2.43 -7.87 8.63
C TYR A 36 -2.02 -6.65 9.44
N GLN A 37 -1.11 -6.81 10.42
CA GLN A 37 -0.58 -5.69 11.18
C GLN A 37 0.20 -4.72 10.29
N VAL A 38 1.04 -5.26 9.40
CA VAL A 38 1.80 -4.46 8.43
C VAL A 38 0.84 -3.71 7.49
N CYS A 39 -0.18 -4.36 6.96
CA CYS A 39 -1.21 -3.73 6.14
C CYS A 39 -2.00 -2.65 6.90
N ALA A 40 -2.34 -2.89 8.17
CA ALA A 40 -3.05 -1.90 8.99
C ALA A 40 -2.21 -0.64 9.24
N GLU A 41 -0.91 -0.81 9.52
CA GLU A 41 0.04 0.30 9.64
C GLU A 41 0.19 1.05 8.31
N PHE A 42 0.41 0.30 7.22
CA PHE A 42 0.54 0.84 5.88
C PHE A 42 -0.69 1.67 5.49
N LEU A 43 -1.89 1.16 5.73
CA LEU A 43 -3.15 1.86 5.45
C LEU A 43 -3.26 3.17 6.22
N LYS A 44 -2.79 3.19 7.47
CA LYS A 44 -2.78 4.41 8.29
C LYS A 44 -1.82 5.46 7.73
N VAL A 45 -0.64 5.04 7.26
CA VAL A 45 0.35 5.95 6.68
C VAL A 45 -0.11 6.51 5.34
N VAL A 46 -0.63 5.70 4.42
CA VAL A 46 -1.11 6.23 3.12
C VAL A 46 -2.31 7.17 3.30
N LYS A 47 -3.18 6.90 4.28
CA LYS A 47 -4.32 7.79 4.60
C LYS A 47 -3.89 9.17 5.09
N SER A 48 -2.76 9.27 5.79
CA SER A 48 -2.25 10.57 6.23
C SER A 48 -1.73 11.43 5.07
N VAL A 49 -1.38 10.80 3.94
CA VAL A 49 -0.92 11.48 2.72
C VAL A 49 -2.00 11.53 1.62
N GLY A 50 -3.25 11.20 1.94
CA GLY A 50 -4.41 11.36 1.04
C GLY A 50 -4.70 10.17 0.11
N TYR A 51 -4.19 8.98 0.44
CA TYR A 51 -4.40 7.75 -0.33
C TYR A 51 -5.06 6.67 0.53
N THR A 52 -5.60 5.65 -0.11
CA THR A 52 -6.18 4.49 0.56
C THR A 52 -5.99 3.24 -0.29
N PHE A 53 -6.06 2.09 0.35
CA PHE A 53 -6.10 0.78 -0.32
C PHE A 53 -6.94 -0.21 0.51
N SER A 54 -7.15 -1.41 -0.01
CA SER A 54 -7.77 -2.54 0.70
C SER A 54 -6.79 -3.73 0.75
N TYR A 55 -6.95 -4.65 1.69
CA TYR A 55 -6.08 -5.84 1.76
C TYR A 55 -6.90 -7.11 1.98
N GLY A 56 -6.46 -8.19 1.35
CA GLY A 56 -7.15 -9.48 1.36
C GLY A 56 -6.92 -10.28 2.64
N LEU A 57 -7.55 -11.46 2.70
CA LEU A 57 -7.36 -12.43 3.80
C LEU A 57 -5.96 -13.08 3.79
N ASP A 58 -5.20 -12.85 2.73
CA ASP A 58 -3.80 -13.20 2.56
C ASP A 58 -2.87 -12.11 3.10
N GLY A 59 -3.39 -10.95 3.53
CA GLY A 59 -2.57 -9.82 3.96
C GLY A 59 -1.86 -9.12 2.79
N VAL A 60 -2.37 -9.28 1.56
CA VAL A 60 -1.84 -8.63 0.37
C VAL A 60 -2.63 -7.34 0.09
N PRO A 61 -1.96 -6.18 0.00
CA PRO A 61 -2.62 -4.92 -0.32
C PRO A 61 -2.95 -4.82 -1.81
N TYR A 62 -4.08 -4.19 -2.14
CA TYR A 62 -4.58 -3.95 -3.49
C TYR A 62 -5.46 -2.68 -3.55
N ASP A 63 -5.75 -2.18 -4.74
CA ASP A 63 -6.58 -0.98 -4.99
C ASP A 63 -6.02 0.29 -4.35
N LEU A 64 -4.71 0.55 -4.48
CA LEU A 64 -4.10 1.81 -4.04
C LEU A 64 -4.57 2.96 -4.91
N ARG A 65 -5.23 3.93 -4.29
CA ARG A 65 -5.80 5.07 -5.00
C ARG A 65 -5.86 6.31 -4.12
N LEU A 66 -6.08 7.46 -4.76
CA LEU A 66 -6.37 8.70 -4.07
C LEU A 66 -7.70 8.56 -3.29
N LEU A 67 -7.73 9.11 -2.07
CA LEU A 67 -8.91 9.12 -1.19
C LEU A 67 -10.02 10.04 -1.72
#